data_AF-J2XUK5-F1
#
_entry.id   AF-J2XUK5-F1
#
_cell.length_a   1.000
_cell.length_b   1.000
_cell.length_c   1.000
_cell.angle_alpha   90.00
_cell.angle_beta   90.00
_cell.angle_gamma   90.00
#
_symmetry.space_group_name_H-M   'P 1'
#
loop_
_entity.id
_entity.type
_entity.pdbx_description
1 polymer ?
#
loop_
_entity_poly.entity_id
_entity_poly.type
_entity_poly.pdbx_seq_one_letter_code
_entity_poly.pdbx_strand_id
1 'polypeptide(L)'
;MKKLIFVPTPFPEESPHSLIKRAAQCHGFSTTGKLNGLCIGPQTFRSTSLTQNSDFAKLFVAEAGINGPRVLNGFYAMIEGPKQRRRFVIGGIEIPITYIRLRSGAYCDGCFNEGWERQIRDLKFSEFCPYHQKKYLTHCPDCHMPVEWWHALDGKCRHCVKPLKCQSCSLEECRLERMLVELMRSRSQLDFDQLLAITRQLGYIPERPTVPDATRRMIFIGAFSIMTDDSRAILEHLFKLQSLHPDVEKFWIAARFVLVTTPAAREASRIFLETKYQPLPNLTYYHAPFLLTLRQLRSVL
;
A
#
# COMPACT_ATOMS: atom_id res chain seq x y z
N MET A 1 7.13 -12.46 -36.86
CA MET A 1 8.33 -11.77 -36.33
C MET A 1 8.11 -11.52 -34.84
N LYS A 2 9.14 -11.74 -34.01
CA LYS A 2 9.09 -11.37 -32.59
C LYS A 2 9.06 -9.84 -32.46
N LYS A 3 8.13 -9.32 -31.67
CA LYS A 3 8.07 -7.88 -31.35
C LYS A 3 9.06 -7.51 -30.25
N LEU A 4 9.45 -8.48 -29.42
CA LEU A 4 10.35 -8.27 -28.28
C LEU A 4 11.63 -9.09 -28.44
N ILE A 5 12.77 -8.45 -28.13
CA ILE A 5 14.09 -9.08 -28.08
C ILE A 5 14.27 -9.79 -26.73
N PHE A 6 13.60 -9.28 -25.68
CA PHE A 6 13.71 -9.79 -24.32
C PHE A 6 12.34 -9.87 -23.64
N VAL A 7 12.02 -11.01 -23.01
CA VAL A 7 10.86 -11.13 -22.13
C VAL A 7 11.36 -11.49 -20.73
N PRO A 8 11.13 -10.63 -19.72
CA PRO A 8 11.62 -10.90 -18.38
C PRO A 8 10.86 -12.09 -17.77
N THR A 9 11.62 -12.94 -17.08
CA THR A 9 11.05 -13.93 -16.17
C THR A 9 10.76 -13.26 -14.83
N PRO A 10 9.55 -13.45 -14.25
CA PRO A 10 9.22 -12.83 -12.97
C PRO A 10 10.06 -13.40 -11.83
N PHE A 11 10.51 -12.52 -10.94
CA PHE A 11 11.10 -12.89 -9.65
C PHE A 11 10.02 -13.16 -8.60
N PRO A 12 10.34 -13.90 -7.53
CA PRO A 12 9.43 -14.04 -6.39
C PRO A 12 9.02 -12.68 -5.83
N GLU A 13 7.73 -12.50 -5.56
CA GLU A 13 7.14 -11.26 -5.02
C GLU A 13 7.33 -10.03 -5.94
N GLU A 14 7.71 -10.18 -7.20
CA GLU A 14 7.88 -9.06 -8.13
C GLU A 14 6.53 -8.45 -8.53
N SER A 15 6.47 -7.12 -8.56
CA SER A 15 5.31 -6.37 -9.07
C SER A 15 5.24 -6.48 -10.60
N PRO A 16 4.04 -6.60 -11.21
CA PRO A 16 3.88 -6.55 -12.66
C PRO A 16 4.45 -5.27 -13.28
N HIS A 17 4.36 -4.13 -12.57
CA HIS A 17 4.98 -2.88 -13.01
C HIS A 17 6.51 -3.00 -13.07
N SER A 18 7.15 -3.73 -12.13
CA SER A 18 8.59 -4.01 -12.19
C SER A 18 8.94 -4.82 -13.44
N LEU A 19 8.15 -5.85 -13.72
CA LEU A 19 8.33 -6.71 -14.89
C LEU A 19 8.30 -5.89 -16.19
N ILE A 20 7.30 -5.00 -16.33
CA ILE A 20 7.19 -4.10 -17.48
C ILE A 20 8.38 -3.14 -17.57
N LYS A 21 8.84 -2.59 -16.45
CA LYS A 21 10.00 -1.68 -16.42
C LYS A 21 11.29 -2.38 -16.86
N ARG A 22 11.55 -3.59 -16.35
CA ARG A 22 12.72 -4.39 -16.75
C ARG A 22 12.69 -4.69 -18.23
N ALA A 23 11.52 -5.09 -18.77
CA ALA A 23 11.36 -5.26 -20.20
C ALA A 23 11.69 -3.95 -20.95
N ALA A 24 11.16 -2.81 -20.51
CA ALA A 24 11.42 -1.53 -21.16
C ALA A 24 12.91 -1.15 -21.15
N GLN A 25 13.58 -1.32 -20.00
CA GLN A 25 15.01 -1.04 -19.85
C GLN A 25 15.87 -1.93 -20.75
N CYS A 26 15.60 -3.25 -20.81
CA CYS A 26 16.34 -4.18 -21.66
C CYS A 26 16.19 -3.90 -23.16
N HIS A 27 15.14 -3.19 -23.59
CA HIS A 27 14.98 -2.73 -24.97
C HIS A 27 15.48 -1.30 -25.20
N GLY A 28 16.13 -0.67 -24.22
CA GLY A 28 16.66 0.69 -24.35
C GLY A 28 15.59 1.78 -24.36
N PHE A 29 14.37 1.50 -23.89
CA PHE A 29 13.33 2.53 -23.81
C PHE A 29 13.57 3.45 -22.62
N SER A 30 13.46 4.76 -22.86
CA SER A 30 13.56 5.77 -21.79
C SER A 30 12.33 5.83 -20.89
N THR A 31 11.18 5.30 -21.33
CA THR A 31 9.96 5.17 -20.52
C THR A 31 9.19 3.90 -20.90
N THR A 32 8.39 3.35 -19.99
CA THR A 32 7.49 2.23 -20.33
C THR A 32 6.37 2.66 -21.29
N GLY A 33 6.06 3.96 -21.34
CA GLY A 33 5.14 4.52 -22.33
C GLY A 33 5.63 4.38 -23.77
N LYS A 34 6.96 4.46 -24.02
CA LYS A 34 7.54 4.21 -25.35
C LYS A 34 7.40 2.74 -25.75
N LEU A 35 7.68 1.81 -24.83
CA LEU A 35 7.42 0.38 -25.03
C LEU A 35 5.94 0.14 -25.38
N ASN A 36 5.03 0.74 -24.62
CA ASN A 36 3.59 0.64 -24.88
C ASN A 36 3.23 1.15 -26.28
N GLY A 37 3.66 2.36 -26.64
CA GLY A 37 3.33 3.00 -27.91
C GLY A 37 3.80 2.19 -29.13
N LEU A 38 4.97 1.56 -29.04
CA LEU A 38 5.55 0.80 -30.16
C LEU A 38 5.03 -0.64 -30.25
N CYS A 39 4.85 -1.33 -29.12
CA CYS A 39 4.56 -2.77 -29.14
C CYS A 39 3.06 -3.09 -29.01
N ILE A 40 2.28 -2.22 -28.37
CA ILE A 40 0.87 -2.44 -28.03
C ILE A 40 -0.04 -1.42 -28.71
N GLY A 41 0.30 -0.13 -28.61
CA GLY A 41 -0.48 0.99 -29.13
C GLY A 41 -0.82 2.04 -28.06
N PRO A 42 -1.12 3.29 -28.43
CA PRO A 42 -1.24 4.42 -27.49
C PRO A 42 -2.51 4.40 -26.60
N GLN A 43 -3.55 3.66 -26.98
CA GLN A 43 -4.87 3.68 -26.34
C GLN A 43 -4.96 2.87 -25.03
N THR A 44 -4.01 1.97 -24.77
CA THR A 44 -4.13 0.87 -23.78
C THR A 44 -3.53 1.18 -22.40
N PHE A 45 -2.83 2.31 -22.27
CA PHE A 45 -1.92 2.54 -21.14
C PHE A 45 -2.59 2.80 -19.77
N ARG A 46 -3.91 2.99 -19.70
CA ARG A 46 -4.53 3.78 -18.62
C ARG A 46 -5.29 3.05 -17.50
N SER A 47 -5.38 1.71 -17.44
CA SER A 47 -6.08 1.11 -16.27
C SER A 47 -5.80 -0.35 -15.88
N THR A 48 -5.11 -1.17 -16.67
CA THR A 48 -5.07 -2.64 -16.41
C THR A 48 -3.69 -3.29 -16.48
N SER A 49 -2.59 -2.52 -16.53
CA SER A 49 -1.20 -3.02 -16.67
C SER A 49 -0.79 -4.09 -15.65
N LEU A 50 -1.41 -4.11 -14.48
CA LEU A 50 -1.12 -5.07 -13.42
C LEU A 50 -1.67 -6.48 -13.65
N THR A 51 -2.60 -6.65 -14.60
CA THR A 51 -3.47 -7.83 -14.65
C THR A 51 -3.04 -8.83 -15.71
N GLN A 52 -3.40 -10.10 -15.51
CA GLN A 52 -3.18 -11.19 -16.49
C GLN A 52 -3.90 -10.93 -17.83
N ASN A 53 -4.97 -10.14 -17.83
CA ASN A 53 -5.71 -9.76 -19.03
C ASN A 53 -5.16 -8.48 -19.69
N SER A 54 -4.09 -7.90 -19.15
CA SER A 54 -3.47 -6.70 -19.71
C SER A 54 -2.82 -6.99 -21.07
N ASP A 55 -2.73 -5.97 -21.90
CA ASP A 55 -2.07 -6.12 -23.19
C ASP A 55 -0.56 -6.34 -23.05
N PHE A 56 0.04 -5.87 -21.95
CA PHE A 56 1.40 -6.22 -21.57
C PHE A 56 1.55 -7.72 -21.27
N ALA A 57 0.64 -8.29 -20.47
CA ALA A 57 0.64 -9.72 -20.17
C ALA A 57 0.47 -10.55 -21.44
N LYS A 58 -0.52 -10.21 -22.29
CA LYS A 58 -0.75 -10.90 -23.57
C LYS A 58 0.47 -10.83 -24.49
N LEU A 59 1.07 -9.65 -24.63
CA LEU A 59 2.28 -9.46 -25.43
C LEU A 59 3.44 -10.31 -24.89
N PHE A 60 3.72 -10.23 -23.58
CA PHE A 60 4.86 -10.94 -23.00
C PHE A 60 4.67 -12.45 -23.06
N VAL A 61 3.44 -12.96 -22.84
CA VAL A 61 3.11 -14.38 -22.96
C VAL A 61 3.31 -14.87 -24.40
N ALA A 62 2.82 -14.13 -25.39
CA ALA A 62 2.98 -14.50 -26.81
C ALA A 62 4.46 -14.55 -27.22
N GLU A 63 5.27 -13.62 -26.72
CA GLU A 63 6.71 -13.54 -27.04
C GLU A 63 7.56 -14.54 -26.24
N ALA A 64 7.09 -15.02 -25.08
CA ALA A 64 7.80 -15.96 -24.22
C ALA A 64 7.75 -17.42 -24.69
N GLY A 65 6.85 -17.77 -25.62
CA GLY A 65 6.68 -19.14 -26.11
C GLY A 65 6.35 -20.13 -24.97
N ILE A 66 7.16 -21.18 -24.81
CA ILE A 66 6.97 -22.21 -23.77
C ILE A 66 6.98 -21.65 -22.34
N ASN A 67 7.64 -20.51 -22.12
CA ASN A 67 7.67 -19.84 -20.81
C ASN A 67 6.46 -18.94 -20.54
N GLY A 68 5.51 -18.85 -21.48
CA GLY A 68 4.30 -18.03 -21.38
C GLY A 68 3.56 -18.18 -20.04
N PRO A 69 3.24 -19.39 -19.57
CA PRO A 69 2.56 -19.57 -18.28
C PRO A 69 3.33 -18.98 -17.09
N ARG A 70 4.67 -19.12 -17.08
CA ARG A 70 5.52 -18.56 -16.03
C ARG A 70 5.51 -17.03 -16.05
N VAL A 71 5.52 -16.43 -17.23
CA VAL A 71 5.45 -14.97 -17.42
C VAL A 71 4.08 -14.43 -17.02
N LEU A 72 2.99 -15.13 -17.36
CA LEU A 72 1.63 -14.77 -16.98
C LEU A 72 1.45 -14.72 -15.45
N ASN A 73 2.10 -15.62 -14.71
CA ASN A 73 2.11 -15.63 -13.25
C ASN A 73 2.83 -14.41 -12.63
N GLY A 74 3.57 -13.63 -13.41
CA GLY A 74 4.12 -12.33 -13.01
C GLY A 74 3.09 -11.19 -13.03
N PHE A 75 1.87 -11.45 -13.52
CA PHE A 75 0.75 -10.52 -13.51
C PHE A 75 -0.35 -11.01 -12.56
N TYR A 76 -1.10 -10.08 -11.97
CA TYR A 76 -2.14 -10.41 -11.00
C TYR A 76 -3.38 -10.99 -11.68
N ALA A 77 -3.87 -12.13 -11.16
CA ALA A 77 -5.16 -12.67 -11.55
C ALA A 77 -6.28 -11.73 -11.04
N MET A 78 -7.34 -11.58 -11.83
CA MET A 78 -8.50 -10.78 -11.48
C MET A 78 -9.67 -11.71 -11.16
N ILE A 79 -10.30 -11.50 -10.01
CA ILE A 79 -11.50 -12.21 -9.59
C ILE A 79 -12.67 -11.22 -9.59
N GLU A 80 -13.76 -11.60 -10.25
CA GLU A 80 -15.01 -10.86 -10.18
C GLU A 80 -15.72 -11.18 -8.87
N GLY A 81 -15.76 -10.22 -7.96
CA GLY A 81 -16.48 -10.34 -6.69
C GLY A 81 -17.97 -9.99 -6.82
N PRO A 82 -18.78 -10.38 -5.83
CA PRO A 82 -20.18 -9.94 -5.72
C PRO A 82 -20.27 -8.41 -5.79
N LYS A 83 -21.31 -7.90 -6.47
CA LYS A 83 -21.55 -6.45 -6.66
C LYS A 83 -20.43 -5.73 -7.45
N GLN A 84 -19.81 -6.40 -8.42
CA GLN A 84 -18.76 -5.85 -9.30
C GLN A 84 -17.52 -5.32 -8.55
N ARG A 85 -17.28 -5.79 -7.33
CA ARG A 85 -16.08 -5.44 -6.56
C ARG A 85 -14.91 -6.28 -7.06
N ARG A 86 -14.20 -5.77 -8.07
CA ARG A 86 -13.00 -6.42 -8.61
C ARG A 86 -11.95 -6.63 -7.51
N ARG A 87 -11.39 -7.83 -7.46
CA ARG A 87 -10.31 -8.22 -6.56
C ARG A 87 -9.13 -8.72 -7.38
N PHE A 88 -7.92 -8.47 -6.90
CA PHE A 88 -6.70 -9.01 -7.48
C PHE A 88 -6.08 -10.04 -6.55
N VAL A 89 -5.55 -11.12 -7.11
CA VAL A 89 -4.75 -12.08 -6.34
C VAL A 89 -3.31 -11.61 -6.32
N ILE A 90 -2.83 -11.19 -5.15
CA ILE A 90 -1.47 -10.68 -4.91
C ILE A 90 -0.86 -11.49 -3.77
N GLY A 91 0.29 -12.14 -4.02
CA GLY A 91 0.87 -13.05 -3.03
C GLY A 91 -0.05 -14.20 -2.62
N GLY A 92 -1.03 -14.60 -3.45
CA GLY A 92 -2.00 -15.63 -3.10
C GLY A 92 -3.16 -15.16 -2.21
N ILE A 93 -3.28 -13.87 -1.95
CA ILE A 93 -4.41 -13.26 -1.21
C ILE A 93 -5.24 -12.40 -2.17
N GLU A 94 -6.57 -12.46 -2.02
CA GLU A 94 -7.51 -11.59 -2.70
C GLU A 94 -7.56 -10.21 -2.06
N ILE A 95 -7.14 -9.19 -2.82
CA ILE A 95 -7.12 -7.80 -2.38
C ILE A 95 -8.11 -6.97 -3.21
N PRO A 96 -9.06 -6.25 -2.58
CA PRO A 96 -9.98 -5.40 -3.34
C PRO A 96 -9.24 -4.29 -4.09
N ILE A 97 -9.67 -4.00 -5.31
CA ILE A 97 -9.04 -3.02 -6.20
C ILE A 97 -8.92 -1.62 -5.58
N THR A 98 -9.82 -1.27 -4.66
CA THR A 98 -9.81 0.02 -3.94
C THR A 98 -8.55 0.23 -3.11
N TYR A 99 -7.87 -0.84 -2.72
CA TYR A 99 -6.60 -0.80 -1.98
C TYR A 99 -5.36 -0.88 -2.89
N ILE A 100 -5.51 -0.96 -4.21
CA ILE A 100 -4.39 -1.12 -5.16
C ILE A 100 -4.05 0.20 -5.85
N ARG A 101 -2.76 0.50 -6.00
CA ARG A 101 -2.20 1.60 -6.78
C ARG A 101 -2.21 1.26 -8.26
N LEU A 102 -3.32 1.54 -8.93
CA LEU A 102 -3.47 1.28 -10.36
C LEU A 102 -2.69 2.26 -11.25
N ARG A 103 -2.55 3.52 -10.80
CA ARG A 103 -1.96 4.61 -11.59
C ARG A 103 -0.80 5.29 -10.89
N SER A 104 -0.90 5.50 -9.58
CA SER A 104 0.20 6.07 -8.81
C SER A 104 1.34 5.08 -8.66
N GLY A 105 2.57 5.58 -8.67
CA GLY A 105 3.76 4.82 -8.33
C GLY A 105 4.10 4.95 -6.85
N ALA A 106 4.73 3.91 -6.31
CA ALA A 106 5.49 3.95 -5.08
C ALA A 106 6.93 3.57 -5.42
N TYR A 107 7.84 4.53 -5.29
CA TYR A 107 9.23 4.36 -5.68
C TYR A 107 10.13 4.18 -4.46
N CYS A 108 11.02 3.19 -4.53
CA CYS A 108 12.11 2.99 -3.58
C CYS A 108 13.41 2.94 -4.36
N ASP A 109 14.36 3.82 -4.03
CA ASP A 109 15.69 3.84 -4.64
C ASP A 109 16.50 2.58 -4.31
N GLY A 110 16.23 1.91 -3.18
CA GLY A 110 16.81 0.59 -2.86
C GLY A 110 16.36 -0.50 -3.83
N CYS A 111 15.04 -0.66 -4.02
CA CYS A 111 14.49 -1.59 -5.00
C CYS A 111 14.98 -1.26 -6.42
N PHE A 112 15.04 0.02 -6.76
CA PHE A 112 15.54 0.47 -8.06
C PHE A 112 17.00 0.03 -8.28
N ASN A 113 17.87 0.21 -7.29
CA ASN A 113 19.28 -0.21 -7.39
C ASN A 113 19.45 -1.74 -7.53
N GLU A 114 18.51 -2.52 -6.99
CA GLU A 114 18.48 -3.98 -7.21
C GLU A 114 17.96 -4.38 -8.59
N GLY A 115 17.38 -3.44 -9.34
CA GLY A 115 16.85 -3.67 -10.68
C GLY A 115 15.44 -4.25 -10.73
N TRP A 116 14.74 -4.37 -9.59
CA TRP A 116 13.35 -4.86 -9.55
C TRP A 116 12.60 -4.42 -8.28
N GLU A 117 11.26 -4.40 -8.36
CA GLU A 117 10.40 -3.81 -7.35
C GLU A 117 9.32 -4.82 -6.90
N ARG A 118 9.06 -4.89 -5.58
CA ARG A 118 8.16 -5.89 -4.98
C ARG A 118 6.68 -5.51 -5.08
N GLN A 119 5.81 -6.51 -5.07
CA GLN A 119 4.35 -6.39 -5.13
C GLN A 119 3.74 -5.57 -3.97
N ILE A 120 4.35 -5.55 -2.78
CA ILE A 120 3.81 -4.81 -1.62
C ILE A 120 3.64 -3.32 -1.91
N ARG A 121 4.51 -2.74 -2.75
CA ARG A 121 4.45 -1.32 -3.10
C ARG A 121 3.17 -0.97 -3.88
N ASP A 122 2.50 -1.95 -4.47
CA ASP A 122 1.28 -1.73 -5.23
C ASP A 122 0.07 -1.55 -4.28
N LEU A 123 0.24 -1.76 -2.96
CA LEU A 123 -0.80 -1.56 -1.96
C LEU A 123 -0.84 -0.12 -1.46
N LYS A 124 -1.98 0.58 -1.57
CA LYS A 124 -2.14 2.00 -1.18
C LYS A 124 -1.77 2.32 0.26
N PHE A 125 -1.90 1.35 1.17
CA PHE A 125 -1.58 1.50 2.60
C PHE A 125 -0.14 1.11 2.96
N SER A 126 0.66 0.65 1.99
CA SER A 126 2.11 0.48 2.17
C SER A 126 2.81 1.79 1.84
N GLU A 127 3.25 2.51 2.86
CA GLU A 127 3.96 3.79 2.73
C GLU A 127 5.48 3.63 2.79
N PHE A 128 5.96 2.49 3.27
CA PHE A 128 7.37 2.21 3.42
C PHE A 128 7.79 0.91 2.74
N CYS A 129 9.03 0.87 2.25
CA CYS A 129 9.66 -0.34 1.77
C CYS A 129 10.20 -1.14 2.96
N PRO A 130 9.65 -2.33 3.26
CA PRO A 130 10.13 -3.12 4.39
C PRO A 130 11.49 -3.79 4.12
N TYR A 131 11.92 -3.88 2.86
CA TYR A 131 13.17 -4.53 2.45
C TYR A 131 14.39 -3.60 2.59
N HIS A 132 14.19 -2.30 2.38
CA HIS A 132 15.27 -1.29 2.44
C HIS A 132 15.12 -0.30 3.57
N GLN A 133 14.04 -0.40 4.36
CA GLN A 133 13.71 0.52 5.43
C GLN A 133 13.71 1.98 4.95
N LYS A 134 12.89 2.26 3.94
CA LYS A 134 12.77 3.61 3.37
C LYS A 134 11.33 3.97 3.11
N LYS A 135 10.97 5.24 3.27
CA LYS A 135 9.66 5.76 2.88
C LYS A 135 9.56 5.78 1.36
N TYR A 136 8.50 5.18 0.81
CA TYR A 136 8.25 5.24 -0.62
C TYR A 136 8.02 6.68 -1.06
N LEU A 137 8.59 7.06 -2.20
CA LEU A 137 8.25 8.30 -2.86
C LEU A 137 7.00 8.10 -3.72
N THR A 138 5.96 8.87 -3.41
CA THR A 138 4.78 9.05 -4.26
C THR A 138 4.82 10.38 -5.01
N HIS A 139 5.69 11.30 -4.58
CA HIS A 139 5.96 12.60 -5.19
C HIS A 139 7.47 12.86 -5.16
N CYS A 140 7.96 13.64 -6.12
CA CYS A 140 9.34 14.08 -6.14
C CYS A 140 9.61 15.02 -4.96
N PRO A 141 10.69 14.82 -4.16
CA PRO A 141 10.99 15.70 -3.03
C PRO A 141 11.35 17.13 -3.47
N ASP A 142 11.85 17.32 -4.69
CA ASP A 142 12.32 18.62 -5.18
C ASP A 142 11.25 19.46 -5.89
N CYS A 143 10.41 18.83 -6.72
CA CYS A 143 9.41 19.56 -7.52
C CYS A 143 7.97 19.19 -7.15
N HIS A 144 7.78 18.28 -6.19
CA HIS A 144 6.48 17.81 -5.70
C HIS A 144 5.56 17.18 -6.74
N MET A 145 6.02 16.99 -7.99
CA MET A 145 5.26 16.30 -9.01
C MET A 145 5.10 14.81 -8.68
N PRO A 146 3.94 14.19 -8.97
CA PRO A 146 3.69 12.78 -8.68
C PRO A 146 4.71 11.86 -9.35
N VAL A 147 5.12 10.81 -8.63
CA VAL A 147 5.92 9.72 -9.18
C VAL A 147 4.97 8.69 -9.79
N GLU A 148 4.92 8.64 -11.11
CA GLU A 148 4.11 7.68 -11.85
C GLU A 148 4.92 6.38 -12.08
N TRP A 149 4.25 5.23 -12.02
CA TRP A 149 4.94 3.93 -12.13
C TRP A 149 5.66 3.77 -13.47
N TRP A 150 5.23 4.48 -14.51
CA TRP A 150 5.80 4.34 -15.85
C TRP A 150 7.02 5.21 -16.17
N HIS A 151 7.38 6.15 -15.28
CA HIS A 151 8.38 7.18 -15.56
C HIS A 151 9.78 6.89 -15.03
N ALA A 152 9.90 6.32 -13.84
CA ALA A 152 11.19 6.17 -13.17
C ALA A 152 11.95 4.93 -13.68
N LEU A 153 12.45 4.99 -14.92
CA LEU A 153 13.34 3.96 -15.49
C LEU A 153 14.83 4.23 -15.25
N ASP A 154 15.21 5.48 -15.00
CA ASP A 154 16.59 5.93 -14.80
C ASP A 154 16.83 6.44 -13.36
N GLY A 155 15.85 6.24 -12.46
CA GLY A 155 15.91 6.69 -11.08
C GLY A 155 15.83 8.21 -10.91
N LYS A 156 15.41 8.95 -11.94
CA LYS A 156 15.26 10.42 -11.90
C LYS A 156 13.80 10.84 -12.02
N CYS A 157 13.49 12.03 -11.51
CA CYS A 157 12.18 12.64 -11.70
C CYS A 157 12.01 13.04 -13.18
N ARG A 158 10.90 12.66 -13.81
CA ARG A 158 10.61 13.07 -15.20
C ARG A 158 10.52 14.59 -15.38
N HIS A 159 10.10 15.32 -14.34
CA HIS A 159 9.81 16.74 -14.45
C HIS A 159 11.04 17.62 -14.21
N CYS A 160 11.79 17.36 -13.14
CA CYS A 160 12.96 18.18 -12.77
C CYS A 160 14.30 17.47 -13.00
N VAL A 161 14.31 16.22 -13.48
CA VAL A 161 15.51 15.42 -13.80
C VAL A 161 16.41 15.10 -12.59
N LYS A 162 16.07 15.58 -11.39
CA LYS A 162 16.81 15.27 -10.17
C LYS A 162 16.66 13.80 -9.76
N PRO A 163 17.70 13.19 -9.17
CA PRO A 163 17.62 11.82 -8.66
C PRO A 163 16.52 11.65 -7.61
N LEU A 164 15.73 10.61 -7.73
CA LEU A 164 14.73 10.24 -6.72
C LEU A 164 15.45 9.50 -5.58
N LYS A 165 15.49 10.12 -4.40
CA LYS A 165 16.11 9.56 -3.19
C LYS A 165 15.10 9.44 -2.07
N CYS A 166 14.95 8.24 -1.52
CA CYS A 166 14.01 7.96 -0.45
C CYS A 166 14.64 8.25 0.91
N GLN A 167 13.83 8.79 1.83
CA GLN A 167 14.21 8.95 3.23
C GLN A 167 14.23 7.59 3.94
N SER A 168 15.24 7.34 4.76
CA SER A 168 15.29 6.14 5.63
C SER A 168 14.17 6.15 6.67
N CYS A 169 13.68 4.96 7.04
CA CYS A 169 12.75 4.71 8.13
C CYS A 169 13.44 3.85 9.21
N SER A 170 12.90 3.88 10.41
CA SER A 170 13.15 2.87 11.44
C SER A 170 12.37 1.58 11.19
N LEU A 171 12.79 0.49 11.84
CA LEU A 171 12.04 -0.77 11.83
C LEU A 171 10.61 -0.63 12.34
N GLU A 172 10.39 0.23 13.35
CA GLU A 172 9.06 0.46 13.92
C GLU A 172 8.16 1.23 12.95
N GLU A 173 8.71 2.24 12.26
CA GLU A 173 7.98 2.92 11.20
C GLU A 173 7.59 1.96 10.08
N CYS A 174 8.40 0.95 9.80
CA CYS A 174 8.18 -0.04 8.75
C CYS A 174 7.42 -1.32 9.23
N ARG A 175 6.92 -1.33 10.48
CA ARG A 175 6.27 -2.49 11.12
C ARG A 175 5.05 -3.00 10.36
N LEU A 176 4.13 -2.11 9.98
CA LEU A 176 2.91 -2.47 9.23
C LEU A 176 3.26 -3.20 7.92
N GLU A 177 4.21 -2.68 7.16
CA GLU A 177 4.60 -3.26 5.88
C GLU A 177 5.29 -4.61 6.03
N ARG A 178 6.11 -4.79 7.06
CA ARG A 178 6.68 -6.12 7.37
C ARG A 178 5.58 -7.13 7.65
N MET A 179 4.57 -6.74 8.42
CA MET A 179 3.45 -7.63 8.75
C MET A 179 2.60 -7.97 7.52
N LEU A 180 2.40 -7.01 6.63
CA LEU A 180 1.73 -7.25 5.35
C LEU A 180 2.52 -8.21 4.47
N VAL A 181 3.85 -8.12 4.45
CA VAL A 181 4.69 -9.12 3.78
C VAL A 181 4.47 -10.50 4.37
N GLU A 182 4.47 -10.63 5.69
CA GLU A 182 4.23 -11.93 6.35
C GLU A 182 2.84 -12.49 6.06
N LEU A 183 1.79 -11.65 6.07
CA LEU A 183 0.44 -12.05 5.65
C LEU A 183 0.44 -12.58 4.21
N MET A 184 1.07 -11.86 3.27
CA MET A 184 1.17 -12.31 1.88
C MET A 184 1.97 -13.61 1.75
N ARG A 185 3.02 -13.81 2.53
CA ARG A 185 3.84 -15.04 2.51
C ARG A 185 3.10 -16.24 3.08
N SER A 186 2.37 -16.05 4.17
CA SER A 186 1.54 -17.10 4.78
C SER A 186 0.29 -17.42 3.96
N ARG A 187 -0.09 -16.54 3.02
CA ARG A 187 -1.30 -16.66 2.19
C ARG A 187 -2.58 -16.73 3.02
N SER A 188 -2.57 -16.12 4.20
CA SER A 188 -3.72 -16.13 5.12
C SER A 188 -4.80 -15.15 4.68
N GLN A 189 -5.72 -15.61 3.83
CA GLN A 189 -6.89 -14.83 3.41
C GLN A 189 -7.76 -14.42 4.61
N LEU A 190 -7.91 -15.32 5.58
CA LEU A 190 -8.72 -15.09 6.79
C LEU A 190 -8.20 -13.90 7.59
N ASP A 191 -6.89 -13.87 7.88
CA ASP A 191 -6.28 -12.78 8.66
C ASP A 191 -6.35 -11.45 7.89
N PHE A 192 -6.17 -11.49 6.57
CA PHE A 192 -6.30 -10.29 5.75
C PHE A 192 -7.73 -9.74 5.74
N ASP A 193 -8.74 -10.61 5.61
CA ASP A 193 -10.15 -10.21 5.69
C ASP A 193 -10.52 -9.67 7.08
N GLN A 194 -9.97 -10.25 8.14
CA GLN A 194 -10.12 -9.75 9.51
C GLN A 194 -9.48 -8.36 9.66
N LEU A 195 -8.27 -8.14 9.14
CA LEU A 195 -7.63 -6.82 9.12
C LEU A 195 -8.52 -5.79 8.39
N LEU A 196 -9.08 -6.15 7.23
CA LEU A 196 -9.99 -5.26 6.50
C LEU A 196 -11.31 -5.01 7.24
N ALA A 197 -11.81 -5.98 8.01
CA ALA A 197 -13.00 -5.80 8.84
C ALA A 197 -12.73 -4.81 9.99
N ILE A 198 -11.61 -4.98 10.70
CA ILE A 198 -11.22 -4.12 11.82
C ILE A 198 -10.94 -2.69 11.33
N THR A 199 -10.21 -2.51 10.21
CA THR A 199 -9.97 -1.16 9.66
C THR A 199 -11.28 -0.41 9.36
N ARG A 200 -12.32 -1.10 8.89
CA ARG A 200 -13.66 -0.50 8.71
C ARG A 200 -14.33 -0.13 10.02
N GLN A 201 -14.20 -0.97 11.06
CA GLN A 201 -14.71 -0.67 12.40
C GLN A 201 -14.02 0.56 13.03
N LEU A 202 -12.73 0.75 12.74
CA LEU A 202 -11.98 1.94 13.15
C LEU A 202 -12.28 3.18 12.29
N GLY A 203 -13.09 3.04 11.23
CA GLY A 203 -13.64 4.15 10.45
C GLY A 203 -13.02 4.35 9.06
N TYR A 204 -12.19 3.42 8.57
CA TYR A 204 -11.65 3.52 7.22
C TYR A 204 -12.58 2.88 6.18
N ILE A 205 -13.06 3.69 5.23
CA ILE A 205 -13.86 3.25 4.08
C ILE A 205 -13.10 3.63 2.80
N PRO A 206 -12.49 2.66 2.09
CA PRO A 206 -11.62 2.95 0.95
C PRO A 206 -12.38 3.50 -0.27
N GLU A 207 -13.67 3.20 -0.42
CA GLU A 207 -14.51 3.70 -1.51
C GLU A 207 -14.79 5.21 -1.40
N ARG A 208 -14.76 5.74 -0.17
CA ARG A 208 -15.02 7.15 0.14
C ARG A 208 -14.02 7.58 1.22
N PRO A 209 -12.75 7.81 0.86
CA PRO A 209 -11.74 8.19 1.82
C PRO A 209 -12.07 9.58 2.37
N THR A 210 -12.74 9.63 3.51
CA THR A 210 -12.99 10.86 4.28
C THR A 210 -11.84 11.18 5.21
N VAL A 211 -11.04 10.16 5.56
CA VAL A 211 -9.89 10.30 6.44
C VAL A 211 -8.66 10.76 5.65
N PRO A 212 -7.90 11.74 6.17
CA PRO A 212 -6.60 12.11 5.62
C PRO A 212 -5.65 10.91 5.53
N ASP A 213 -4.70 10.94 4.58
CA ASP A 213 -3.77 9.82 4.34
C ASP A 213 -2.98 9.45 5.61
N ALA A 214 -2.53 10.44 6.39
CA ALA A 214 -1.84 10.21 7.65
C ALA A 214 -2.68 9.44 8.68
N THR A 215 -3.97 9.76 8.76
CA THR A 215 -4.92 9.07 9.63
C THR A 215 -5.17 7.64 9.15
N ARG A 216 -5.12 7.39 7.83
CA ARG A 216 -5.25 6.04 7.26
C ARG A 216 -4.17 5.11 7.80
N ARG A 217 -2.89 5.52 7.78
CA ARG A 217 -1.80 4.70 8.33
C ARG A 217 -2.05 4.33 9.79
N MET A 218 -2.44 5.30 10.60
CA MET A 218 -2.75 5.07 12.00
C MET A 218 -3.89 4.06 12.18
N ILE A 219 -4.96 4.15 11.38
CA ILE A 219 -6.04 3.16 11.41
C ILE A 219 -5.52 1.74 11.10
N PHE A 220 -4.64 1.57 10.11
CA PHE A 220 -4.08 0.25 9.81
C PHE A 220 -3.17 -0.28 10.91
N ILE A 221 -2.34 0.58 11.54
CA ILE A 221 -1.52 0.19 12.69
C ILE A 221 -2.43 -0.27 13.85
N GLY A 222 -3.45 0.52 14.19
CA GLY A 222 -4.40 0.17 15.25
C GLY A 222 -5.17 -1.12 14.94
N ALA A 223 -5.60 -1.30 13.69
CA ALA A 223 -6.28 -2.52 13.26
C ALA A 223 -5.38 -3.76 13.39
N PHE A 224 -4.09 -3.61 13.08
CA PHE A 224 -3.14 -4.69 13.24
C PHE A 224 -2.94 -5.06 14.72
N SER A 225 -2.74 -4.07 15.59
CA SER A 225 -2.59 -4.32 17.04
C SER A 225 -3.80 -5.05 17.63
N ILE A 226 -5.02 -4.71 17.16
CA ILE A 226 -6.25 -5.40 17.53
C ILE A 226 -6.28 -6.83 16.99
N MET A 227 -5.90 -7.03 15.72
CA MET A 227 -5.92 -8.34 15.08
C MET A 227 -4.99 -9.33 15.80
N THR A 228 -3.86 -8.87 16.32
CA THR A 228 -2.93 -9.68 17.12
C THR A 228 -3.27 -9.77 18.61
N ASP A 229 -4.40 -9.20 19.04
CA ASP A 229 -4.85 -9.16 20.43
C ASP A 229 -3.78 -8.61 21.41
N ASP A 230 -2.93 -7.69 20.93
CA ASP A 230 -1.83 -7.11 21.70
C ASP A 230 -2.32 -5.86 22.45
N SER A 231 -2.84 -6.08 23.67
CA SER A 231 -3.41 -5.02 24.50
C SER A 231 -2.44 -3.87 24.75
N ARG A 232 -1.15 -4.15 24.89
CA ARG A 232 -0.10 -3.15 25.07
C ARG A 232 0.06 -2.30 23.81
N ALA A 233 0.16 -2.91 22.64
CA ALA A 233 0.26 -2.17 21.38
C ALA A 233 -1.00 -1.35 21.08
N ILE A 234 -2.19 -1.81 21.48
CA ILE A 234 -3.43 -1.04 21.38
C ILE A 234 -3.37 0.19 22.31
N LEU A 235 -2.93 0.01 23.56
CA LEU A 235 -2.80 1.09 24.54
C LEU A 235 -1.78 2.16 24.08
N GLU A 236 -0.60 1.72 23.62
CA GLU A 236 0.43 2.59 23.04
C GLU A 236 -0.12 3.37 21.82
N HIS A 237 -0.95 2.72 21.00
CA HIS A 237 -1.61 3.36 19.87
C HIS A 237 -2.61 4.45 20.30
N LEU A 238 -3.42 4.20 21.33
CA LEU A 238 -4.36 5.18 21.87
C LEU A 238 -3.64 6.42 22.42
N PHE A 239 -2.55 6.23 23.17
CA PHE A 239 -1.73 7.36 23.64
C PHE A 239 -1.06 8.11 22.49
N LYS A 240 -0.62 7.42 21.44
CA LYS A 240 -0.10 8.07 20.24
C LYS A 240 -1.18 8.88 19.52
N LEU A 241 -2.43 8.41 19.48
CA LEU A 241 -3.55 9.22 18.95
C LEU A 241 -3.80 10.45 19.82
N GLN A 242 -3.78 10.33 21.15
CA GLN A 242 -3.90 11.47 22.06
C GLN A 242 -2.79 12.50 21.86
N SER A 243 -1.55 12.04 21.69
CA SER A 243 -0.41 12.95 21.50
C SER A 243 -0.47 13.69 20.17
N LEU A 244 -1.08 13.08 19.14
CA LEU A 244 -1.32 13.73 17.84
C LEU A 244 -2.52 14.68 17.86
N HIS A 245 -3.47 14.47 18.77
CA HIS A 245 -4.71 15.25 18.90
C HIS A 245 -4.95 15.67 20.36
N PRO A 246 -4.10 16.53 20.94
CA PRO A 246 -4.15 16.86 22.36
C PRO A 246 -5.44 17.60 22.77
N ASP A 247 -6.06 18.32 21.84
CA ASP A 247 -7.33 19.04 22.06
C ASP A 247 -8.57 18.13 22.06
N VAL A 248 -8.40 16.85 21.69
CA VAL A 248 -9.49 15.87 21.67
C VAL A 248 -9.50 15.14 23.01
N GLU A 249 -10.67 15.15 23.66
CA GLU A 249 -10.84 14.40 24.91
C GLU A 249 -10.61 12.91 24.69
N LYS A 250 -10.00 12.25 25.69
CA LYS A 250 -9.71 10.81 25.66
C LYS A 250 -10.91 9.95 25.31
N PHE A 251 -12.09 10.34 25.79
CA PHE A 251 -13.34 9.65 25.50
C PHE A 251 -13.57 9.51 23.99
N TRP A 252 -13.39 10.60 23.23
CA TRP A 252 -13.55 10.59 21.78
C TRP A 252 -12.44 9.82 21.05
N ILE A 253 -11.22 9.80 21.60
CA ILE A 253 -10.15 8.95 21.08
C ILE A 253 -10.48 7.47 21.26
N ALA A 254 -10.93 7.07 22.45
CA ALA A 254 -11.36 5.71 22.75
C ALA A 254 -12.61 5.32 21.93
N ALA A 255 -13.51 6.25 21.63
CA ALA A 255 -14.70 6.03 20.81
C ALA A 255 -14.37 5.51 19.40
N ARG A 256 -13.14 5.71 18.89
CA ARG A 256 -12.69 5.09 17.63
C ARG A 256 -12.71 3.55 17.71
N PHE A 257 -12.49 2.99 18.89
CA PHE A 257 -12.43 1.56 19.16
C PHE A 257 -13.77 0.97 19.62
N VAL A 258 -14.83 1.79 19.78
CA VAL A 258 -16.12 1.34 20.34
C VAL A 258 -16.77 0.17 19.57
N LEU A 259 -16.53 0.09 18.26
CA LEU A 259 -17.08 -0.97 17.41
C LEU A 259 -16.26 -2.26 17.42
N VAL A 260 -15.11 -2.27 18.10
CA VAL A 260 -14.22 -3.42 18.23
C VAL A 260 -14.55 -4.15 19.52
N THR A 261 -14.92 -5.43 19.42
CA THR A 261 -15.42 -6.21 20.56
C THR A 261 -14.37 -7.12 21.21
N THR A 262 -13.10 -7.04 20.81
CA THR A 262 -12.06 -7.91 21.37
C THR A 262 -11.76 -7.56 22.84
N PRO A 263 -11.46 -8.56 23.70
CA PRO A 263 -11.12 -8.30 25.10
C PRO A 263 -9.93 -7.34 25.25
N ALA A 264 -8.86 -7.51 24.45
CA ALA A 264 -7.68 -6.64 24.52
C ALA A 264 -8.01 -5.17 24.18
N ALA A 265 -8.88 -4.92 23.20
CA ALA A 265 -9.26 -3.55 22.82
C ALA A 265 -10.10 -2.86 23.89
N ARG A 266 -10.99 -3.60 24.55
CA ARG A 266 -11.79 -3.10 25.69
C ARG A 266 -10.89 -2.76 26.87
N GLU A 267 -9.99 -3.66 27.21
CA GLU A 267 -9.07 -3.47 28.33
C GLU A 267 -8.12 -2.30 28.11
N ALA A 268 -7.49 -2.22 26.92
CA ALA A 268 -6.64 -1.09 26.57
C ALA A 268 -7.41 0.25 26.60
N SER A 269 -8.65 0.27 26.12
CA SER A 269 -9.49 1.46 26.14
C SER A 269 -9.85 1.89 27.57
N ARG A 270 -10.16 0.94 28.45
CA ARG A 270 -10.41 1.18 29.89
C ARG A 270 -9.19 1.79 30.57
N ILE A 271 -8.02 1.15 30.42
CA ILE A 271 -6.76 1.64 30.99
C ILE A 271 -6.44 3.05 30.47
N PHE A 272 -6.62 3.29 29.17
CA PHE A 272 -6.37 4.59 28.55
C PHE A 272 -7.24 5.71 29.14
N LEU A 273 -8.53 5.43 29.39
CA LEU A 273 -9.48 6.38 29.98
C LEU A 273 -9.16 6.67 31.46
N GLU A 274 -8.76 5.65 32.23
CA GLU A 274 -8.44 5.78 33.65
C GLU A 274 -7.07 6.44 33.92
N THR A 275 -6.11 6.26 33.01
CA THR A 275 -4.75 6.78 33.20
C THR A 275 -4.75 8.30 33.11
N LYS A 276 -4.16 9.02 34.06
CA LYS A 276 -3.95 10.47 33.94
C LYS A 276 -2.88 10.73 32.88
N TYR A 277 -3.23 11.48 31.82
CA TYR A 277 -2.26 11.83 30.77
C TYR A 277 -1.59 13.15 31.10
N GLN A 278 -0.26 13.14 31.16
CA GLN A 278 0.53 14.35 31.14
C GLN A 278 0.99 14.56 29.70
N PRO A 279 0.63 15.69 29.06
CA PRO A 279 1.05 15.96 27.69
C PRO A 279 2.58 16.02 27.63
N LEU A 280 3.16 15.29 26.68
CA LEU A 280 4.59 15.35 26.42
C LEU A 280 4.92 16.73 25.84
N PRO A 281 5.81 17.51 26.47
CA PRO A 281 6.26 18.78 25.90
C PRO A 281 7.03 18.49 24.60
N ASN A 282 6.70 19.24 23.54
CA ASN A 282 7.42 19.30 22.24
C ASN A 282 7.10 18.25 21.17
N LEU A 283 5.85 17.79 21.04
CA LEU A 283 5.43 17.10 19.82
C LEU A 283 4.95 18.08 18.75
N THR A 284 5.39 17.86 17.51
CA THR A 284 4.89 18.56 16.34
C THR A 284 3.41 18.24 16.16
N TYR A 285 2.56 19.26 16.34
CA TYR A 285 1.11 19.10 16.26
C TYR A 285 0.68 18.63 14.87
N TYR A 286 -0.18 17.62 14.86
CA TYR A 286 -0.77 17.13 13.62
C TYR A 286 -2.06 17.91 13.34
N HIS A 287 -2.06 18.77 12.33
CA HIS A 287 -3.21 19.63 12.01
C HIS A 287 -4.39 18.90 11.32
N ALA A 288 -4.31 17.57 11.16
CA ALA A 288 -5.41 16.82 10.58
C ALA A 288 -6.56 16.68 11.60
N PRO A 289 -7.83 16.86 11.20
CA PRO A 289 -8.95 16.68 12.10
C PRO A 289 -9.05 15.23 12.58
N PHE A 290 -9.41 15.04 13.85
CA PHE A 290 -9.76 13.71 14.37
C PHE A 290 -11.20 13.37 13.97
N LEU A 291 -11.37 12.39 13.09
CA LEU A 291 -12.68 12.04 12.54
C LEU A 291 -13.23 10.75 13.16
N LEU A 292 -14.51 10.77 13.54
CA LEU A 292 -15.28 9.59 13.90
C LEU A 292 -16.39 9.36 12.87
N THR A 293 -16.72 8.10 12.64
CA THR A 293 -17.89 7.72 11.85
C THR A 293 -19.16 7.97 12.66
N LEU A 294 -20.27 8.22 11.97
CA LEU A 294 -21.59 8.34 12.61
C LEU A 294 -21.95 7.10 13.44
N ARG A 295 -21.50 5.91 13.03
CA ARG A 295 -21.71 4.67 13.77
C ARG A 295 -20.95 4.65 15.08
N GLN A 296 -19.69 5.12 15.10
CA GLN A 296 -18.91 5.28 16.32
C GLN A 296 -19.60 6.28 17.27
N LEU A 297 -20.03 7.45 16.76
CA LEU A 297 -20.75 8.45 17.56
C LEU A 297 -22.04 7.90 18.18
N ARG A 298 -22.86 7.19 17.40
CA ARG A 298 -24.11 6.58 17.89
C ARG A 298 -23.92 5.42 18.88
N SER A 299 -22.72 4.85 18.96
CA SER A 299 -22.45 3.74 19.89
C SER A 299 -21.98 4.23 21.26
N VAL A 300 -21.65 5.52 21.38
CA VAL A 300 -21.17 6.15 22.61
C VAL A 300 -22.14 7.17 23.21
N LEU A 301 -23.13 7.64 22.42
CA LEU A 301 -24.24 8.50 22.83
C LEU A 301 -25.49 7.65 23.12
#